data_AF-A0A9R0ZMJ7-F1
#
_entry.id   AF-A0A9R0ZMJ7-F1
#
_cell.length_a   1.000
_cell.length_b   1.000
_cell.length_c   1.000
_cell.angle_alpha   90.00
_cell.angle_beta   90.00
_cell.angle_gamma   90.00
#
_symmetry.space_group_name_H-M   'P 1'
#
loop_
_entity.id
_entity.type
_entity.pdbx_description
1 polymer ?
#
loop_
_entity_poly.entity_id
_entity_poly.type
_entity_poly.pdbx_seq_one_letter_code
_entity_poly.pdbx_strand_id
1 'polypeptide(L)'
;MFLDPLMFGRYPASMQKLVGDRLPQFSSQESQLVSGSLDFVGINHYTTLYARNDRMRVRKLVMNDASTDAAVISTAYRHGKKIGETVYLQLHIFSKLSLVILYAITCLIGNTCLCVDFQAASNWLHIVPWGMFSLMKHVKEKYGNPPVFITENGMDDANSRFSRLENVLQDDKRIQYHNDYMSNLLDAIKKEGCNIQGYFVWSLLDNWEWNSGYTVRFGLYYIDYNNNLTRIPKASVEWFTQLLARNRKTAAVM
;
A
#
# COMPACT_ATOMS: atom_id res chain seq x y z
N MET A 1 -4.63 11.24 -12.91
CA MET A 1 -4.13 12.59 -13.21
C MET A 1 -2.85 12.52 -14.04
N PHE A 2 -1.77 11.90 -13.55
CA PHE A 2 -0.47 11.92 -14.23
C PHE A 2 -0.21 10.76 -15.20
N LEU A 3 -0.69 9.55 -14.89
CA LEU A 3 -0.36 8.38 -15.70
C LEU A 3 -0.98 8.42 -17.11
N ASP A 4 -2.26 8.80 -17.26
CA ASP A 4 -2.89 8.93 -18.60
C ASP A 4 -2.13 9.91 -19.52
N PRO A 5 -1.69 11.10 -19.09
CA PRO A 5 -0.82 11.96 -19.89
C PRO A 5 0.47 11.28 -20.35
N LEU A 6 1.17 10.59 -19.45
CA LEU A 6 2.44 9.96 -19.79
C LEU A 6 2.26 8.71 -20.68
N MET A 7 1.11 8.05 -20.63
CA MET A 7 0.83 6.87 -21.46
C MET A 7 0.19 7.22 -22.81
N PHE A 8 -0.63 8.29 -22.85
CA PHE A 8 -1.53 8.57 -23.97
C PHE A 8 -1.51 10.03 -24.45
N GLY A 9 -0.69 10.90 -23.87
CA GLY A 9 -0.58 12.30 -24.26
C GLY A 9 -1.74 13.19 -23.80
N ARG A 10 -2.66 12.69 -22.95
CA ARG A 10 -3.87 13.42 -22.54
C ARG A 10 -4.34 13.08 -21.14
N TYR A 11 -5.00 14.04 -20.49
CA TYR A 11 -5.65 13.80 -19.19
C TYR A 11 -6.82 12.80 -19.31
N PRO A 12 -7.20 12.11 -18.21
CA PRO A 12 -8.38 11.26 -18.20
C PRO A 12 -9.64 12.05 -18.58
N ALA A 13 -10.56 11.44 -19.36
CA ALA A 13 -11.78 12.11 -19.80
C ALA A 13 -12.65 12.63 -18.64
N SER A 14 -12.71 11.90 -17.53
CA SER A 14 -13.40 12.33 -16.32
C SER A 14 -12.80 13.62 -15.74
N MET A 15 -11.48 13.75 -15.77
CA MET A 15 -10.77 14.92 -15.25
C MET A 15 -11.02 16.15 -16.15
N GLN A 16 -10.93 15.98 -17.47
CA GLN A 16 -11.26 17.05 -18.43
C GLN A 16 -12.68 17.58 -18.22
N LYS A 17 -13.65 16.67 -18.03
CA LYS A 17 -15.05 17.02 -17.79
C LYS A 17 -15.29 17.69 -16.42
N LEU A 18 -14.67 17.19 -15.36
CA LEU A 18 -14.99 17.61 -13.99
C LEU A 18 -14.22 18.84 -13.53
N VAL A 19 -12.98 18.99 -13.99
CA VAL A 19 -12.12 20.14 -13.64
C VAL A 19 -12.48 21.35 -14.51
N GLY A 20 -12.81 21.11 -15.79
CA GLY A 20 -13.16 22.15 -16.76
C GLY A 20 -11.98 23.07 -17.06
N ASP A 21 -12.26 24.36 -17.20
CA ASP A 21 -11.31 25.38 -17.66
C ASP A 21 -10.10 25.59 -16.74
N ARG A 22 -10.16 25.10 -15.48
CA ARG A 22 -9.00 25.10 -14.58
C ARG A 22 -7.94 24.07 -14.97
N LEU A 23 -8.25 23.13 -15.86
CA LEU A 23 -7.29 22.16 -16.36
C LEU A 23 -6.62 22.72 -17.61
N PRO A 24 -5.30 23.00 -17.59
CA PRO A 24 -4.58 23.39 -18.79
C PRO A 24 -4.74 22.30 -19.86
N GLN A 25 -4.79 22.72 -21.13
CA GLN A 25 -4.85 21.80 -22.25
C GLN A 25 -3.46 21.59 -22.82
N PHE A 26 -3.13 20.36 -23.17
CA PHE A 26 -1.94 20.08 -23.96
C PHE A 26 -2.14 20.58 -25.38
N SER A 27 -1.19 21.34 -25.91
CA SER A 27 -1.03 21.50 -27.35
C SER A 27 -0.68 20.14 -27.98
N SER A 28 -0.88 20.02 -29.30
CA SER A 28 -0.51 18.80 -30.03
C SER A 28 0.99 18.46 -29.89
N GLN A 29 1.84 19.48 -29.80
CA GLN A 29 3.29 19.32 -29.63
C GLN A 29 3.62 18.79 -28.23
N GLU A 30 3.05 19.39 -27.18
CA GLU A 30 3.27 18.92 -25.79
C GLU A 30 2.71 17.51 -25.59
N SER A 31 1.56 17.21 -26.16
CA SER A 31 0.94 15.88 -26.11
C SER A 31 1.86 14.80 -26.69
N GLN A 32 2.51 15.07 -27.82
CA GLN A 32 3.49 14.18 -28.43
C GLN A 32 4.75 14.02 -27.60
N LEU A 33 5.21 15.09 -26.93
CA LEU A 33 6.40 15.04 -26.08
C LEU A 33 6.20 14.21 -24.81
N VAL A 34 5.01 14.25 -24.20
CA VAL A 34 4.73 13.52 -22.96
C VAL A 34 4.22 12.10 -23.19
N SER A 35 3.59 11.83 -24.34
CA SER A 35 3.04 10.51 -24.63
C SER A 35 4.16 9.49 -24.82
N GLY A 36 4.15 8.42 -24.01
CA GLY A 36 5.15 7.37 -24.07
C GLY A 36 6.52 7.79 -23.52
N SER A 37 6.60 8.88 -22.76
CA SER A 37 7.87 9.41 -22.24
C SER A 37 8.39 8.68 -21.00
N LEU A 38 7.84 7.51 -20.65
CA LEU A 38 8.26 6.70 -19.52
C LEU A 38 8.75 5.33 -19.98
N ASP A 39 9.83 4.86 -19.38
CA ASP A 39 10.36 3.50 -19.58
C ASP A 39 9.71 2.49 -18.61
N PHE A 40 9.29 2.98 -17.44
CA PHE A 40 8.64 2.19 -16.39
C PHE A 40 7.70 3.06 -15.56
N VAL A 41 6.79 2.42 -14.83
CA VAL A 41 5.86 3.07 -13.91
C VAL A 41 6.32 2.84 -12.47
N GLY A 42 6.66 3.92 -11.76
CA GLY A 42 6.86 3.91 -10.31
C GLY A 42 5.54 4.09 -9.57
N ILE A 43 5.27 3.23 -8.57
CA ILE A 43 4.06 3.30 -7.75
C ILE A 43 4.42 3.34 -6.27
N ASN A 44 4.05 4.44 -5.62
CA ASN A 44 3.99 4.53 -4.17
C ASN A 44 2.59 4.07 -3.73
N HIS A 45 2.50 2.94 -3.04
CA HIS A 45 1.22 2.39 -2.61
C HIS A 45 1.29 1.97 -1.16
N TYR A 46 0.39 2.49 -0.34
CA TYR A 46 0.36 2.25 1.10
C TYR A 46 -0.96 1.66 1.57
N THR A 47 -2.06 2.04 0.93
CA THR A 47 -3.42 1.71 1.38
C THR A 47 -4.40 1.72 0.21
N THR A 48 -5.62 1.26 0.46
CA THR A 48 -6.74 1.33 -0.47
C THR A 48 -7.98 1.75 0.32
N LEU A 49 -8.84 2.56 -0.29
CA LEU A 49 -10.06 3.09 0.33
C LEU A 49 -11.28 2.76 -0.53
N TYR A 50 -12.46 2.77 0.08
CA TYR A 50 -13.71 2.76 -0.67
C TYR A 50 -13.93 4.14 -1.31
N ALA A 51 -14.45 4.13 -2.52
CA ALA A 51 -14.91 5.32 -3.23
C ALA A 51 -16.43 5.31 -3.34
N ARG A 52 -17.08 6.44 -3.04
CA ARG A 52 -18.51 6.66 -3.32
C ARG A 52 -18.71 7.97 -4.07
N ASN A 53 -19.75 8.01 -4.90
CA ASN A 53 -20.11 9.20 -5.68
C ASN A 53 -20.51 10.36 -4.75
N ASP A 54 -19.89 11.54 -4.93
CA ASP A 54 -20.33 12.79 -4.30
C ASP A 54 -21.49 13.42 -5.10
N ARG A 55 -22.70 12.89 -4.91
CA ARG A 55 -23.88 13.35 -5.65
C ARG A 55 -24.23 14.81 -5.42
N MET A 56 -24.01 15.31 -4.20
CA MET A 56 -24.45 16.65 -3.81
C MET A 56 -23.47 17.74 -4.24
N ARG A 57 -22.18 17.42 -4.38
CA ARG A 57 -21.11 18.34 -4.78
C ARG A 57 -21.06 19.66 -3.99
N VAL A 58 -21.61 19.69 -2.77
CA VAL A 58 -21.62 20.88 -1.90
C VAL A 58 -20.19 21.32 -1.60
N ARG A 59 -19.29 20.37 -1.34
CA ARG A 59 -17.86 20.66 -1.15
C ARG A 59 -17.22 21.34 -2.36
N LYS A 60 -17.60 20.92 -3.58
CA LYS A 60 -17.12 21.53 -4.82
C LYS A 60 -17.58 22.97 -4.97
N LEU A 61 -18.81 23.28 -4.55
CA LEU A 61 -19.33 24.65 -4.53
C LEU A 61 -18.54 25.55 -3.56
N VAL A 62 -18.18 25.01 -2.39
CA VAL A 62 -17.51 25.78 -1.32
C VAL A 62 -16.01 25.94 -1.53
N MET A 63 -15.29 24.85 -1.82
CA MET A 63 -13.82 24.86 -1.89
C MET A 63 -13.30 25.04 -3.33
N ASN A 64 -14.02 24.52 -4.31
CA ASN A 64 -13.69 24.57 -5.75
C ASN A 64 -12.22 24.22 -6.10
N ASP A 65 -11.62 23.28 -5.39
CA ASP A 65 -10.20 22.91 -5.53
C ASP A 65 -9.99 21.47 -6.06
N ALA A 66 -8.72 21.08 -6.19
CA ALA A 66 -8.32 19.75 -6.65
C ALA A 66 -8.86 18.60 -5.78
N SER A 67 -9.10 18.83 -4.48
CA SER A 67 -9.62 17.81 -3.56
C SER A 67 -11.08 17.45 -3.84
N THR A 68 -11.83 18.37 -4.47
CA THR A 68 -13.27 18.22 -4.76
C THR A 68 -13.56 17.88 -6.22
N ASP A 69 -12.54 17.95 -7.08
CA ASP A 69 -12.68 17.79 -8.53
C ASP A 69 -13.10 16.38 -8.95
N ALA A 70 -12.60 15.36 -8.25
CA ALA A 70 -12.89 13.98 -8.60
C ALA A 70 -14.38 13.60 -8.46
N ALA A 71 -15.20 14.41 -7.77
CA ALA A 71 -16.59 14.09 -7.43
C ALA A 71 -16.75 12.74 -6.70
N VAL A 72 -15.73 12.38 -5.92
CA VAL A 72 -15.67 11.13 -5.15
C VAL A 72 -15.40 11.47 -3.69
N ILE A 73 -16.09 10.75 -2.81
CA ILE A 73 -15.79 10.71 -1.38
C ILE A 73 -15.07 9.40 -1.11
N SER A 74 -13.83 9.50 -0.67
CA SER A 74 -13.04 8.35 -0.21
C SER A 74 -13.29 8.10 1.27
N THR A 75 -13.42 6.83 1.67
CA THR A 75 -13.66 6.43 3.05
C THR A 75 -13.06 5.06 3.33
N ALA A 76 -12.53 4.88 4.55
CA ALA A 76 -12.12 3.57 5.02
C ALA A 76 -13.30 2.70 5.47
N TYR A 77 -14.53 3.24 5.52
CA TYR A 77 -15.70 2.55 6.07
C TYR A 77 -16.81 2.37 5.05
N ARG A 78 -17.42 1.18 5.04
CA ARG A 78 -18.65 0.87 4.29
C ARG A 78 -19.63 0.16 5.21
N HIS A 79 -20.80 0.75 5.43
CA HIS A 79 -21.83 0.23 6.35
C HIS A 79 -21.28 -0.07 7.76
N GLY A 80 -20.43 0.82 8.28
CA GLY A 80 -19.80 0.66 9.60
C GLY A 80 -18.60 -0.30 9.64
N LYS A 81 -18.34 -1.07 8.58
CA LYS A 81 -17.19 -1.98 8.50
C LYS A 81 -15.97 -1.29 7.90
N LYS A 82 -14.81 -1.51 8.50
CA LYS A 82 -13.53 -0.94 8.06
C LYS A 82 -12.99 -1.74 6.87
N ILE A 83 -12.37 -1.06 5.90
CA ILE A 83 -11.68 -1.70 4.79
C ILE A 83 -10.44 -2.44 5.32
N GLY A 84 -10.10 -3.57 4.71
CA GLY A 84 -9.02 -4.43 5.20
C GLY A 84 -9.51 -5.55 6.14
N GLU A 85 -10.70 -5.42 6.74
CA GLU A 85 -11.41 -6.53 7.39
C GLU A 85 -11.88 -7.54 6.33
N THR A 86 -10.96 -8.33 5.79
CA THR A 86 -11.36 -9.53 5.06
C THR A 86 -11.84 -10.52 6.10
N VAL A 87 -13.12 -10.87 6.07
CA VAL A 87 -13.63 -12.07 6.74
C VAL A 87 -12.80 -13.23 6.20
N TYR A 88 -11.78 -13.66 6.95
CA TYR A 88 -11.17 -14.96 6.74
C TYR A 88 -12.30 -15.98 6.92
N LEU A 89 -12.90 -16.41 5.81
CA LEU A 89 -13.55 -17.70 5.59
C LEU A 89 -14.27 -17.70 4.23
N GLN A 90 -13.51 -18.00 3.18
CA GLN A 90 -14.01 -18.89 2.14
C GLN A 90 -12.86 -19.76 1.65
N LEU A 91 -12.37 -20.61 2.55
CA LEU A 91 -11.52 -21.74 2.18
C LEU A 91 -12.38 -22.70 1.34
N HIS A 92 -12.07 -22.76 0.05
CA HIS A 92 -12.49 -23.81 -0.87
C HIS A 92 -11.75 -25.13 -0.60
N ILE A 93 -11.65 -25.58 0.66
CA ILE A 93 -11.17 -26.93 1.00
C ILE A 93 -11.92 -27.40 2.25
N PHE A 94 -12.37 -28.65 2.22
CA PHE A 94 -13.17 -29.39 3.22
C PHE A 94 -14.69 -29.30 3.08
N SER A 95 -15.20 -30.06 2.11
CA SER A 95 -16.44 -30.78 2.35
C SER A 95 -16.26 -31.66 3.61
N LYS A 96 -17.19 -31.56 4.56
CA LYS A 96 -17.36 -32.44 5.74
C LYS A 96 -16.59 -32.17 7.04
N LEU A 97 -16.36 -30.93 7.46
CA LEU A 97 -16.23 -30.67 8.90
C LEU A 97 -17.16 -29.54 9.36
N SER A 98 -17.83 -29.78 10.49
CA SER A 98 -18.79 -28.86 11.10
C SER A 98 -18.08 -27.58 11.55
N LEU A 99 -18.76 -26.44 11.40
CA LEU A 99 -18.27 -25.09 11.74
C LEU A 99 -17.64 -25.00 13.15
N VAL A 100 -18.09 -25.84 14.08
CA VAL A 100 -17.65 -25.88 15.48
C VAL A 100 -16.21 -26.38 15.61
N ILE A 101 -15.77 -27.33 14.77
CA ILE A 101 -14.43 -27.89 14.83
C ILE A 101 -13.39 -26.90 14.28
N LEU A 102 -13.76 -26.10 13.29
CA LEU A 102 -12.87 -25.08 12.73
C LEU A 102 -12.58 -23.93 13.71
N TYR A 103 -13.59 -23.56 14.52
CA TYR A 103 -13.45 -22.57 15.59
C TYR A 103 -12.65 -23.11 16.78
N ALA A 104 -12.78 -24.42 17.07
CA ALA A 104 -11.98 -25.06 18.11
C ALA A 104 -10.52 -25.24 17.71
N ILE A 105 -10.22 -25.59 16.45
CA ILE A 105 -8.84 -25.74 15.95
C ILE A 105 -8.10 -24.41 15.93
N THR A 106 -8.78 -23.30 15.61
CA THR A 106 -8.19 -21.96 15.70
C THR A 106 -7.90 -21.52 17.14
N CYS A 107 -8.63 -22.04 18.14
CA CYS A 107 -8.34 -21.81 19.56
C CYS A 107 -7.34 -22.80 20.18
N LEU A 108 -7.22 -24.03 19.64
CA LEU A 108 -6.39 -25.12 20.21
C LEU A 108 -4.96 -25.14 19.66
N ILE A 109 -4.72 -24.64 18.46
CA ILE A 109 -3.37 -24.40 17.96
C ILE A 109 -2.94 -23.05 18.55
N GLY A 110 -2.46 -23.08 19.80
CA GLY A 110 -1.94 -21.91 20.49
C GLY A 110 -0.87 -21.22 19.66
N ASN A 111 -1.27 -20.16 18.95
CA ASN A 111 -0.42 -19.12 18.39
C ASN A 111 -1.34 -17.94 18.06
N THR A 112 -1.13 -16.85 18.80
CA THR A 112 -1.42 -15.48 18.36
C THR A 112 -2.71 -15.32 17.54
N CYS A 113 -3.84 -15.20 18.24
CA CYS A 113 -4.90 -14.33 17.73
C CYS A 113 -4.32 -12.91 17.74
N LEU A 114 -3.46 -12.61 16.75
CA LEU A 114 -2.96 -11.26 16.52
C LEU A 114 -4.23 -10.45 16.30
N CYS A 115 -4.50 -9.49 17.18
CA CYS A 115 -5.40 -8.41 16.84
C CYS A 115 -4.78 -7.76 15.61
N VAL A 116 -5.16 -8.19 14.40
CA VAL A 116 -4.70 -7.58 13.16
C VAL A 116 -5.39 -6.25 13.12
N ASP A 117 -4.75 -5.26 13.74
CA ASP A 117 -5.17 -3.89 13.64
C ASP A 117 -4.95 -3.47 12.19
N PHE A 118 -6.06 -3.35 11.46
CA PHE A 118 -6.11 -3.05 10.03
C PHE A 118 -5.71 -1.60 9.70
N GLN A 119 -5.03 -0.89 10.61
CA GLN A 119 -4.55 0.46 10.42
C GLN A 119 -3.22 0.65 11.14
N ALA A 120 -2.30 1.38 10.52
CA ALA A 120 -1.04 1.76 11.15
C ALA A 120 -1.23 2.95 12.10
N ALA A 121 -0.15 3.53 12.62
CA ALA A 121 -0.24 4.67 13.54
C ALA A 121 -0.85 5.91 12.87
N SER A 122 -0.57 6.12 11.58
CA SER A 122 -1.17 7.19 10.81
C SER A 122 -2.64 6.91 10.47
N ASN A 123 -3.52 7.85 10.79
CA ASN A 123 -4.97 7.71 10.57
C ASN A 123 -5.37 7.43 9.11
N TRP A 124 -4.56 7.83 8.13
CA TRP A 124 -4.84 7.61 6.71
C TRP A 124 -4.42 6.21 6.22
N LEU A 125 -3.56 5.50 6.96
CA LEU A 125 -2.91 4.28 6.49
C LEU A 125 -3.65 3.04 6.99
N HIS A 126 -4.57 2.54 6.16
CA HIS A 126 -5.24 1.26 6.37
C HIS A 126 -4.47 0.12 5.70
N ILE A 127 -4.33 -1.02 6.37
CA ILE A 127 -3.59 -2.17 5.86
C ILE A 127 -4.52 -2.98 4.94
N VAL A 128 -4.32 -2.83 3.63
CA VAL A 128 -5.20 -3.40 2.59
C VAL A 128 -4.38 -4.04 1.46
N PRO A 129 -3.73 -5.18 1.73
CA PRO A 129 -2.77 -5.78 0.80
C PRO A 129 -3.39 -6.26 -0.52
N TRP A 130 -4.65 -6.73 -0.51
CA TRP A 130 -5.39 -7.11 -1.73
C TRP A 130 -5.64 -5.93 -2.68
N GLY A 131 -5.59 -4.70 -2.16
CA GLY A 131 -5.67 -3.49 -2.97
C GLY A 131 -4.47 -3.35 -3.91
N MET A 132 -3.28 -3.77 -3.47
CA MET A 132 -2.07 -3.80 -4.30
C MET A 132 -2.24 -4.75 -5.50
N PHE A 133 -2.72 -5.99 -5.26
CA PHE A 133 -3.02 -6.94 -6.34
C PHE A 133 -4.00 -6.33 -7.35
N SER A 134 -5.09 -5.76 -6.84
CA SER A 134 -6.13 -5.15 -7.68
C SER A 134 -5.60 -3.98 -8.51
N LEU A 135 -4.72 -3.16 -7.93
CA LEU A 135 -4.06 -2.05 -8.63
C LEU A 135 -3.13 -2.56 -9.73
N MET A 136 -2.31 -3.57 -9.48
CA MET A 136 -1.40 -4.13 -10.48
C MET A 136 -2.16 -4.69 -11.68
N LYS A 137 -3.25 -5.42 -11.41
CA LYS A 137 -4.16 -5.91 -12.45
C LYS A 137 -4.76 -4.77 -13.27
N HIS A 138 -5.24 -3.71 -12.60
CA HIS A 138 -5.76 -2.53 -13.28
C HIS A 138 -4.71 -1.85 -14.16
N VAL A 139 -3.47 -1.71 -13.66
CA VAL A 139 -2.38 -1.11 -14.41
C VAL A 139 -2.05 -1.92 -15.66
N LYS A 140 -1.96 -3.24 -15.51
CA LYS A 140 -1.79 -4.18 -16.62
C LYS A 140 -2.86 -4.00 -17.69
N GLU A 141 -4.12 -4.09 -17.30
CA GLU A 141 -5.27 -4.08 -18.21
C GLU A 141 -5.45 -2.72 -18.90
N LYS A 142 -5.29 -1.62 -18.16
CA LYS A 142 -5.54 -0.28 -18.69
C LYS A 142 -4.37 0.29 -19.50
N TYR A 143 -3.13 0.01 -19.09
CA TYR A 143 -1.94 0.68 -19.62
C TYR A 143 -1.01 -0.25 -20.40
N GLY A 144 -1.44 -1.48 -20.72
CA GLY A 144 -0.67 -2.38 -21.58
C GLY A 144 0.49 -3.09 -20.89
N ASN A 145 0.37 -3.36 -19.59
CA ASN A 145 1.37 -4.08 -18.78
C ASN A 145 2.80 -3.51 -18.82
N PRO A 146 2.99 -2.20 -18.59
CA PRO A 146 4.33 -1.61 -18.58
C PRO A 146 5.16 -2.22 -17.44
N PRO A 147 6.50 -2.13 -17.50
CA PRO A 147 7.34 -2.44 -16.34
C PRO A 147 6.94 -1.59 -15.13
N VAL A 148 6.68 -2.21 -14.00
CA VAL A 148 6.26 -1.54 -12.75
C VAL A 148 7.29 -1.76 -11.66
N PHE A 149 7.65 -0.69 -10.96
CA PHE A 149 8.37 -0.76 -9.68
C PHE A 149 7.48 -0.23 -8.57
N ILE A 150 7.35 -0.97 -7.48
CA ILE A 150 6.77 -0.44 -6.25
C ILE A 150 7.85 0.40 -5.57
N THR A 151 7.81 1.70 -5.82
CA THR A 151 8.85 2.65 -5.40
C THR A 151 8.77 3.01 -3.93
N GLU A 152 7.58 2.87 -3.32
CA GLU A 152 7.40 2.96 -1.88
C GLU A 152 6.24 2.06 -1.41
N ASN A 153 6.47 1.34 -0.31
CA ASN A 153 5.44 0.65 0.46
C ASN A 153 5.93 0.47 1.91
N GLY A 154 5.08 0.70 2.90
CA GLY A 154 5.43 0.54 4.30
C GLY A 154 4.31 0.90 5.27
N MET A 155 4.58 0.76 6.56
CA MET A 155 3.68 1.17 7.63
C MET A 155 4.43 1.83 8.78
N ASP A 156 3.73 2.71 9.50
CA ASP A 156 4.27 3.46 10.62
C ASP A 156 3.79 2.96 11.98
N ASP A 157 4.72 2.98 12.93
CA ASP A 157 4.42 2.81 14.36
C ASP A 157 4.42 4.17 15.06
N ALA A 158 3.61 4.30 16.12
CA ALA A 158 3.60 5.51 16.93
C ALA A 158 4.90 5.66 17.72
N ASN A 159 5.51 6.85 17.66
CA ASN A 159 6.69 7.17 18.45
C ASN A 159 6.30 7.71 19.83
N SER A 160 5.92 6.81 20.74
CA SER A 160 5.63 7.18 22.13
C SER A 160 6.91 7.20 22.97
N ARG A 161 7.09 8.28 23.76
CA ARG A 161 8.17 8.39 24.76
C ARG A 161 8.06 7.36 25.89
N PHE A 162 6.90 6.73 26.04
CA PHE A 162 6.65 5.71 27.07
C PHE A 162 6.92 4.29 26.56
N SER A 163 7.17 4.11 25.25
CA SER A 163 7.49 2.81 24.68
C SER A 163 8.89 2.39 25.09
N ARG A 164 9.03 1.16 25.61
CA ARG A 164 10.34 0.56 25.86
C ARG A 164 11.02 0.22 24.54
N LEU A 165 12.33 0.45 24.45
CA LEU A 165 13.10 0.19 23.23
C LEU A 165 12.95 -1.27 22.76
N GLU A 166 12.97 -2.24 23.69
CA GLU A 166 12.75 -3.66 23.39
C GLU A 166 11.47 -3.91 22.58
N ASN A 167 10.37 -3.24 22.94
CA ASN A 167 9.08 -3.39 22.25
C ASN A 167 9.09 -2.67 20.88
N VAL A 168 9.78 -1.53 20.77
CA VAL A 168 9.89 -0.78 19.51
C VAL A 168 10.71 -1.55 18.46
N LEU A 169 11.70 -2.32 18.92
CA LEU A 169 12.52 -3.15 18.04
C LEU A 169 11.80 -4.43 17.58
N GLN A 170 10.78 -4.89 18.32
CA GLN A 170 9.96 -6.04 17.94
C GLN A 170 8.73 -5.58 17.10
N ASP A 171 8.96 -5.34 15.81
CA ASP A 171 7.99 -4.75 14.90
C ASP A 171 7.24 -5.77 14.01
N ASP A 172 6.69 -6.81 14.64
CA ASP A 172 6.01 -7.92 13.95
C ASP A 172 4.87 -7.47 13.03
N LYS A 173 4.17 -6.38 13.38
CA LYS A 173 3.11 -5.80 12.54
C LYS A 173 3.67 -5.27 11.20
N ARG A 174 4.87 -4.67 11.21
CA ARG A 174 5.58 -4.23 10.00
C ARG A 174 6.02 -5.42 9.16
N ILE A 175 6.51 -6.48 9.81
CA ILE A 175 6.86 -7.75 9.13
C ILE A 175 5.63 -8.31 8.42
N GLN A 176 4.50 -8.43 9.13
CA GLN A 176 3.25 -8.94 8.56
C GLN A 176 2.77 -8.08 7.40
N TYR A 177 2.80 -6.74 7.56
CA TYR A 177 2.46 -5.80 6.49
C TYR A 177 3.25 -6.09 5.21
N HIS A 178 4.59 -6.14 5.28
CA HIS A 178 5.41 -6.38 4.09
C HIS A 178 5.18 -7.77 3.51
N ASN A 179 5.07 -8.80 4.36
CA ASN A 179 4.76 -10.16 3.91
C ASN A 179 3.46 -10.21 3.10
N ASP A 180 2.39 -9.58 3.59
CA ASP A 180 1.07 -9.66 2.96
C ASP A 180 1.02 -8.87 1.65
N TYR A 181 1.62 -7.68 1.60
CA TYR A 181 1.72 -6.88 0.37
C TYR A 181 2.61 -7.58 -0.68
N MET A 182 3.75 -8.12 -0.29
CA MET A 182 4.63 -8.85 -1.19
C MET A 182 3.99 -10.16 -1.69
N SER A 183 3.21 -10.84 -0.86
CA SER A 183 2.43 -12.02 -1.28
C SER A 183 1.37 -11.66 -2.33
N ASN A 184 0.70 -10.52 -2.18
CA ASN A 184 -0.26 -10.03 -3.17
C ASN A 184 0.42 -9.61 -4.48
N LEU A 185 1.61 -9.02 -4.42
CA LEU A 185 2.42 -8.76 -5.62
C LEU A 185 2.85 -10.06 -6.30
N LEU A 186 3.29 -11.05 -5.53
CA LEU A 186 3.66 -12.36 -6.06
C LEU A 186 2.48 -13.03 -6.77
N ASP A 187 1.27 -12.92 -6.21
CA ASP A 187 0.04 -13.38 -6.85
C ASP A 187 -0.26 -12.60 -8.14
N ALA A 188 -0.07 -11.27 -8.16
CA ALA A 188 -0.25 -10.47 -9.37
C ALA A 188 0.73 -10.88 -10.49
N ILE A 189 1.97 -11.23 -10.13
CA ILE A 189 2.97 -11.76 -11.07
C ILE A 189 2.55 -13.15 -11.55
N LYS A 190 2.33 -14.10 -10.64
CA LYS A 190 2.17 -15.53 -10.97
C LYS A 190 0.81 -15.87 -11.58
N LYS A 191 -0.27 -15.26 -11.07
CA LYS A 191 -1.65 -15.59 -11.47
C LYS A 191 -2.13 -14.71 -12.61
N GLU A 192 -1.72 -13.44 -12.62
CA GLU A 192 -2.20 -12.45 -13.58
C GLU A 192 -1.12 -11.98 -14.57
N GLY A 193 0.14 -12.40 -14.45
CA GLY A 193 1.20 -12.01 -15.39
C GLY A 193 1.50 -10.51 -15.39
N CYS A 194 1.31 -9.83 -14.26
CA CYS A 194 1.65 -8.41 -14.12
C CYS A 194 3.18 -8.21 -14.17
N ASN A 195 3.63 -7.23 -14.95
CA ASN A 195 5.04 -6.95 -15.19
C ASN A 195 5.69 -6.15 -14.06
N ILE A 196 5.87 -6.77 -12.89
CA ILE A 196 6.43 -6.13 -11.69
C ILE A 196 7.91 -6.47 -11.58
N GLN A 197 8.75 -5.44 -11.50
CA GLN A 197 10.21 -5.52 -11.59
C GLN A 197 10.94 -5.31 -10.26
N GLY A 198 10.28 -4.68 -9.28
CA GLY A 198 10.91 -4.46 -7.98
C GLY A 198 9.98 -3.92 -6.92
N TYR A 199 10.47 -3.99 -5.68
CA TYR A 199 9.77 -3.58 -4.48
C TYR A 199 10.73 -2.87 -3.53
N PHE A 200 10.44 -1.61 -3.24
CA PHE A 200 11.25 -0.74 -2.40
C PHE A 200 10.45 -0.36 -1.15
N VAL A 201 11.04 -0.65 0.00
CA VAL A 201 10.44 -0.38 1.31
C VAL A 201 10.57 1.09 1.65
N TRP A 202 9.46 1.71 2.07
CA TRP A 202 9.48 2.96 2.82
C TRP A 202 9.41 2.65 4.32
N SER A 203 10.50 2.79 5.08
CA SER A 203 11.80 3.31 4.67
C SER A 203 12.95 2.58 5.34
N LEU A 204 14.17 2.83 4.89
CA LEU A 204 15.35 2.23 5.50
C LEU A 204 15.49 2.66 6.97
N LEU A 205 15.32 3.95 7.27
CA LEU A 205 15.56 4.54 8.59
C LEU A 205 14.31 5.27 9.09
N ASP A 206 14.09 5.28 10.40
CA ASP A 206 13.14 6.22 11.00
C ASP A 206 13.58 7.65 10.64
N ASN A 207 12.70 8.43 10.02
CA ASN A 207 13.02 9.73 9.44
C ASN A 207 11.97 10.78 9.82
N TRP A 208 12.07 11.98 9.23
CA TRP A 208 11.15 13.08 9.48
C TRP A 208 9.94 12.98 8.54
N GLU A 209 8.81 12.55 9.07
CA GLU A 209 7.59 12.24 8.29
C GLU A 209 6.70 13.48 8.12
N TRP A 210 7.19 14.46 7.35
CA TRP A 210 6.43 15.64 6.94
C TRP A 210 5.74 16.34 8.13
N ASN A 211 4.43 16.55 8.04
CA ASN A 211 3.64 17.22 9.07
C ASN A 211 3.58 16.45 10.40
N SER A 212 3.90 15.16 10.40
CA SER A 212 4.00 14.34 11.61
C SER A 212 5.37 14.45 12.28
N GLY A 213 6.38 15.00 11.57
CA GLY A 213 7.75 15.06 12.07
C GLY A 213 8.24 13.68 12.55
N TYR A 214 8.75 13.61 13.78
CA TYR A 214 9.23 12.36 14.37
C TYR A 214 8.18 11.63 15.23
N THR A 215 6.89 11.97 15.16
CA THR A 215 5.86 11.32 16.01
C THR A 215 5.48 9.93 15.54
N VAL A 216 5.93 9.52 14.35
CA VAL A 216 5.69 8.20 13.76
C VAL A 216 6.99 7.66 13.16
N ARG A 217 7.07 6.33 12.99
CA ARG A 217 8.29 5.62 12.61
C ARG A 217 8.02 4.62 11.49
N PHE A 218 8.52 4.89 10.28
CA PHE A 218 8.43 3.99 9.11
C PHE A 218 9.63 3.05 8.95
N GLY A 219 10.75 3.34 9.61
CA GLY A 219 12.04 2.74 9.30
C GLY A 219 12.12 1.26 9.63
N LEU A 220 12.89 0.51 8.85
CA LEU A 220 13.41 -0.80 9.26
C LEU A 220 14.44 -0.67 10.40
N TYR A 221 15.19 0.42 10.41
CA TYR A 221 16.09 0.77 11.50
C TYR A 221 15.47 1.83 12.41
N TYR A 222 15.50 1.55 13.71
CA TYR A 222 15.25 2.54 14.73
C TYR A 222 16.36 3.58 14.75
N ILE A 223 15.99 4.85 14.81
CA ILE A 223 16.92 5.96 15.05
C ILE A 223 16.74 6.48 16.47
N ASP A 224 17.83 6.43 17.25
CA ASP A 224 17.91 7.08 18.54
C ASP A 224 18.28 8.56 18.38
N TYR A 225 17.26 9.43 18.37
CA TYR A 225 17.44 10.87 18.21
C TYR A 225 18.23 11.52 19.36
N ASN A 226 18.32 10.88 20.54
CA ASN A 226 19.00 11.41 21.71
C ASN A 226 20.42 10.85 21.88
N ASN A 227 20.77 9.81 21.12
CA ASN A 227 22.08 9.16 21.19
C ASN A 227 22.77 9.17 19.83
N ASN A 228 23.23 10.36 19.42
CA ASN A 228 24.02 10.57 18.19
C ASN A 228 23.39 9.95 16.93
N LEU A 229 22.06 9.94 16.84
CA LEU A 229 21.32 9.29 15.74
C LEU A 229 21.71 7.83 15.57
N THR A 230 21.95 7.07 16.64
CA THR A 230 22.36 5.65 16.54
C THR A 230 21.32 4.84 15.79
N ARG A 231 21.77 3.97 14.87
CA ARG A 231 20.92 3.08 14.06
C ARG A 231 20.86 1.72 14.72
N ILE A 232 19.67 1.27 15.08
CA ILE A 232 19.44 -0.03 15.70
C ILE A 232 18.50 -0.83 14.79
N PRO A 233 18.88 -2.02 14.30
CA PRO A 233 18.00 -2.81 13.46
C PRO A 233 16.77 -3.28 14.25
N LYS A 234 15.58 -3.13 13.67
CA LYS A 234 14.36 -3.76 14.18
C LYS A 234 14.28 -5.22 13.70
N ALA A 235 13.34 -6.00 14.22
CA ALA A 235 13.11 -7.39 13.83
C ALA A 235 12.84 -7.53 12.32
N SER A 236 12.20 -6.54 11.70
CA SER A 236 11.98 -6.49 10.26
C SER A 236 13.26 -6.51 9.42
N VAL A 237 14.38 -5.97 9.91
CA VAL A 237 15.68 -6.06 9.21
C VAL A 237 16.15 -7.51 9.13
N GLU A 238 16.04 -8.25 10.23
CA GLU A 238 16.40 -9.66 10.26
C GLU A 238 15.48 -10.48 9.36
N TRP A 239 14.17 -10.23 9.40
CA TRP A 239 13.20 -10.88 8.53
C TRP A 239 13.51 -10.67 7.04
N PHE A 240 13.76 -9.44 6.60
CA PHE A 240 14.16 -9.14 5.21
C PHE A 240 15.48 -9.82 4.83
N THR A 241 16.45 -9.85 5.74
CA THR A 241 17.74 -10.52 5.52
C THR A 241 17.54 -12.02 5.27
N GLN A 242 16.70 -12.67 6.09
CA GLN A 242 16.37 -14.08 5.93
C GLN A 242 15.59 -14.35 4.64
N LEU A 243 14.61 -13.49 4.30
CA LEU A 243 13.83 -13.59 3.06
C LEU A 243 14.74 -13.59 1.82
N LEU A 244 15.69 -12.66 1.77
CA LEU A 244 16.65 -12.57 0.66
C LEU A 244 17.62 -13.75 0.62
N ALA A 245 18.08 -14.24 1.78
CA ALA A 245 18.97 -15.38 1.87
C ALA A 245 18.33 -16.69 1.38
N ARG A 246 17.03 -16.89 1.66
CA ARG A 246 16.26 -18.05 1.16
C ARG A 246 16.22 -18.06 -0.38
N ASN A 247 15.91 -16.91 -0.98
CA ASN A 247 15.79 -16.79 -2.43
C ASN A 247 17.13 -16.99 -3.16
N ARG A 248 18.25 -16.56 -2.57
CA ARG A 248 19.60 -16.83 -3.13
C ARG A 248 19.93 -18.33 -3.17
N LYS A 249 19.53 -19.09 -2.15
CA LYS A 249 19.73 -20.55 -2.13
C LYS A 249 18.89 -21.26 -3.18
N THR A 250 17.66 -20.82 -3.42
CA THR A 250 16.79 -21.39 -4.47
C THR A 250 17.28 -21.05 -5.88
N ALA A 251 17.83 -19.86 -6.10
CA ALA A 251 18.41 -19.46 -7.38
C ALA A 251 19.78 -20.10 -7.67
N ALA A 252 20.54 -20.52 -6.65
CA ALA A 252 21.82 -21.21 -6.81
C ALA A 252 21.68 -22.73 -7.03
N VAL A 253 20.45 -23.27 -6.97
CA VAL A 253 20.14 -24.71 -7.10
C VAL A 253 19.33 -25.00 -8.39
N MET A 254 18.97 -23.96 -9.16
CA MET A 254 18.46 -24.06 -10.53
C MET A 254 19.55 -23.67 -11.52
#